data_AF-A0A7D7LU67-F1
#
_entry.id   AF-A0A7D7LU67-F1
#
_cell.length_a   1.000
_cell.length_b   1.000
_cell.length_c   1.000
_cell.angle_alpha   90.00
_cell.angle_beta   90.00
_cell.angle_gamma   90.00
#
_symmetry.space_group_name_H-M   'P 1'
#
loop_
_entity.id
_entity.type
_entity.pdbx_description
1 polymer ?
#
loop_
_entity_poly.entity_id
_entity_poly.type
_entity_poly.pdbx_seq_one_letter_code
_entity_poly.pdbx_strand_id
1 'polypeptide(L)'
;MTYPPSGPGGYPRGYEQGGYEQGGYEQGGFASGSYPPGGHPPGPPRSPWSSPAVLVAIGAGILLVVVGVLAALLLIPSDEDSADQDTAAGSQSTASTFTSTVTQSPAPTPTTNLTPATTPTSRPTPTVAGADWQGFTSGPRCNAADDPAIAIGQTSRSRVVICQVGSATGRWYYKGLAPEGGIEVQFPTRTGDTFEARNGAVRYIVSPASLTIVDGGSVIGEEPMLAYWSLPG
;
A
#
# COMPACT_ATOMS: atom_id res chain seq x y z
N MET A 1 -34.19 38.20 49.53
CA MET A 1 -34.62 37.94 48.14
C MET A 1 -35.32 36.60 48.14
N THR A 2 -36.63 36.62 47.97
CA THR A 2 -37.54 35.49 48.10
C THR A 2 -37.84 34.94 46.70
N TYR A 3 -37.60 33.66 46.46
CA TYR A 3 -37.99 32.96 45.24
C TYR A 3 -39.36 32.28 45.42
N PRO A 4 -40.28 32.36 44.43
CA PRO A 4 -41.55 31.64 44.47
C PRO A 4 -41.45 30.18 44.00
N PRO A 5 -42.44 29.32 44.33
CA PRO A 5 -42.40 27.88 44.08
C PRO A 5 -42.78 27.49 42.63
N SER A 6 -42.14 26.45 42.13
CA SER A 6 -42.40 25.77 40.86
C SER A 6 -43.65 24.88 40.94
N GLY A 7 -44.60 25.10 40.03
CA GLY A 7 -45.77 24.25 39.83
C GLY A 7 -45.52 23.09 38.85
N PRO A 8 -46.39 22.06 38.83
CA PRO A 8 -46.23 20.87 38.00
C PRO A 8 -47.04 20.96 36.68
N GLY A 9 -46.36 20.73 35.55
CA GLY A 9 -46.97 20.39 34.26
C GLY A 9 -46.06 19.36 33.60
N GLY A 10 -46.48 18.17 33.19
CA GLY A 10 -47.74 17.85 32.50
C GLY A 10 -47.42 17.65 31.02
N TYR A 11 -46.79 16.52 30.67
CA TYR A 11 -46.56 16.11 29.27
C TYR A 11 -47.60 15.08 28.85
N PRO A 12 -48.35 15.27 27.75
CA PRO A 12 -49.15 14.22 27.15
C PRO A 12 -48.51 13.64 25.87
N ARG A 13 -48.64 12.30 25.77
CA ARG A 13 -48.98 11.42 24.63
C ARG A 13 -48.54 11.87 23.22
N GLY A 14 -47.83 11.04 22.46
CA GLY A 14 -48.30 9.76 21.93
C GLY A 14 -48.85 10.02 20.51
N TYR A 15 -48.07 9.73 19.47
CA TYR A 15 -48.53 9.89 18.09
C TYR A 15 -49.23 8.60 17.63
N GLU A 16 -50.55 8.70 17.47
CA GLU A 16 -51.40 7.75 16.79
C GLU A 16 -51.32 7.93 15.27
N GLN A 17 -51.42 6.80 14.56
CA GLN A 17 -51.57 6.68 13.13
C GLN A 17 -53.01 7.04 12.71
N GLY A 18 -53.16 7.91 11.73
CA GLY A 18 -54.37 8.13 10.94
C GLY A 18 -53.91 8.73 9.60
N GLY A 19 -54.19 8.16 8.44
CA GLY A 19 -55.54 7.89 7.94
C GLY A 19 -55.90 9.06 7.03
N TYR A 20 -55.34 9.11 5.81
CA TYR A 20 -55.69 10.16 4.86
C TYR A 20 -56.90 9.72 4.01
N GLU A 21 -57.89 10.60 4.04
CA GLU A 21 -59.18 10.53 3.39
C GLU A 21 -59.05 10.64 1.86
N GLN A 22 -59.80 9.83 1.13
CA GLN A 22 -59.99 9.96 -0.31
C GLN A 22 -61.09 10.99 -0.58
N GLY A 23 -60.69 12.20 -0.98
CA GLY A 23 -61.57 13.22 -1.51
C GLY A 23 -62.00 12.88 -2.94
N GLY A 24 -63.30 12.79 -3.16
CA GLY A 24 -63.91 12.61 -4.48
C GLY A 24 -63.79 13.87 -5.34
N TYR A 25 -63.59 13.65 -6.64
CA TYR A 25 -63.89 14.64 -7.67
C TYR A 25 -64.67 13.98 -8.79
N GLU A 26 -65.68 14.70 -9.24
CA GLU A 26 -66.69 14.28 -10.21
C GLU A 26 -66.17 14.26 -11.65
N GLN A 27 -66.89 13.48 -12.45
CA GLN A 27 -66.62 13.12 -13.83
C GLN A 27 -66.66 14.30 -14.80
N GLY A 28 -65.67 14.34 -15.70
CA GLY A 28 -65.69 15.15 -16.90
C GLY A 28 -64.91 14.49 -18.02
N GLY A 29 -65.64 13.85 -18.94
CA GLY A 29 -65.43 13.82 -20.40
C GLY A 29 -64.07 13.51 -21.04
N PHE A 30 -64.18 12.67 -22.09
CA PHE A 30 -63.39 12.56 -23.32
C PHE A 30 -62.07 11.77 -23.42
N ALA A 31 -62.13 10.85 -24.39
CA ALA A 31 -61.10 10.37 -25.33
C ALA A 31 -60.10 9.28 -24.89
N SER A 32 -60.43 8.06 -25.31
CA SER A 32 -59.56 6.98 -25.85
C SER A 32 -58.03 7.15 -25.74
N GLY A 33 -57.41 6.28 -24.94
CA GLY A 33 -55.98 5.99 -24.99
C GLY A 33 -55.68 4.66 -24.29
N SER A 34 -55.47 3.60 -25.06
CA SER A 34 -55.08 2.27 -24.59
C SER A 34 -53.61 2.25 -24.19
N TYR A 35 -53.32 2.02 -22.90
CA TYR A 35 -51.98 1.72 -22.40
C TYR A 35 -51.98 0.32 -21.76
N PRO A 36 -50.96 -0.53 -22.02
CA PRO A 36 -50.86 -1.85 -21.42
C PRO A 36 -50.40 -1.79 -19.94
N PRO A 37 -50.68 -2.82 -19.12
CA PRO A 37 -50.30 -2.82 -17.72
C PRO A 37 -48.77 -2.98 -17.56
N GLY A 38 -48.13 -1.97 -16.98
CA GLY A 38 -46.72 -2.02 -16.59
C GLY A 38 -46.50 -3.01 -15.44
N GLY A 39 -45.50 -3.88 -15.58
CA GLY A 39 -45.10 -4.87 -14.59
C GLY A 39 -44.43 -4.25 -13.35
N HIS A 40 -44.54 -4.96 -12.22
CA HIS A 40 -43.87 -4.62 -10.97
C HIS A 40 -42.35 -4.88 -11.11
N PRO A 41 -41.47 -4.00 -10.60
CA PRO A 41 -40.04 -4.26 -10.59
C PRO A 41 -39.68 -5.39 -9.60
N PRO A 42 -38.70 -6.26 -9.92
CA PRO A 42 -38.23 -7.29 -9.00
C PRO A 42 -37.44 -6.68 -7.84
N GLY A 43 -37.68 -7.17 -6.62
CA GLY A 43 -36.91 -6.77 -5.43
C GLY A 43 -35.43 -7.18 -5.50
N PRO A 44 -34.54 -6.52 -4.74
CA PRO A 44 -33.11 -6.80 -4.78
C PRO A 44 -32.77 -8.23 -4.33
N PRO A 45 -31.76 -8.88 -4.94
CA PRO A 45 -31.35 -10.22 -4.57
C PRO A 45 -30.76 -10.25 -3.15
N ARG A 46 -31.10 -11.30 -2.39
CA ARG A 46 -30.59 -11.53 -1.04
C ARG A 46 -29.14 -12.05 -1.14
N SER A 47 -28.21 -11.41 -0.44
CA SER A 47 -26.79 -11.78 -0.44
C SER A 47 -26.56 -13.16 0.22
N PRO A 48 -25.78 -14.08 -0.40
CA PRO A 48 -25.55 -15.44 0.11
C PRO A 48 -24.60 -15.52 1.31
N TRP A 49 -24.00 -14.40 1.74
CA TRP A 49 -23.01 -14.37 2.82
C TRP A 49 -23.56 -14.49 4.24
N SER A 50 -24.88 -14.52 4.42
CA SER A 50 -25.53 -14.67 5.72
C SER A 50 -25.94 -16.11 6.05
N SER A 51 -25.57 -17.08 5.21
CA SER A 51 -25.96 -18.48 5.42
C SER A 51 -25.10 -19.13 6.52
N PRO A 52 -25.71 -19.69 7.59
CA PRO A 52 -24.97 -20.33 8.68
C PRO A 52 -24.09 -21.51 8.20
N ALA A 53 -24.44 -22.13 7.08
CA ALA A 53 -23.64 -23.18 6.45
C ALA A 53 -22.26 -22.70 5.95
N VAL A 54 -22.16 -21.45 5.47
CA VAL A 54 -20.88 -20.87 4.99
C VAL A 54 -19.96 -20.56 6.17
N LEU A 55 -20.51 -20.12 7.30
CA LEU A 55 -19.74 -19.87 8.53
C LEU A 55 -19.17 -21.17 9.12
N VAL A 56 -19.91 -22.28 9.07
CA VAL A 56 -19.43 -23.60 9.54
C VAL A 56 -18.28 -24.12 8.66
N ALA A 57 -18.35 -23.92 7.34
CA ALA A 57 -17.30 -24.35 6.42
C ALA A 57 -15.96 -23.60 6.66
N ILE A 58 -16.03 -22.30 6.95
CA ILE A 58 -14.83 -21.49 7.26
C ILE A 58 -14.19 -21.95 8.57
N GLY A 59 -14.99 -22.21 9.61
CA GLY A 59 -14.49 -22.72 10.89
C GLY A 59 -13.76 -24.07 10.77
N ALA A 60 -14.32 -25.00 9.98
CA ALA A 60 -13.71 -26.31 9.74
C ALA A 60 -12.37 -26.21 8.99
N GLY A 61 -12.26 -25.28 8.02
CA GLY A 61 -11.03 -25.05 7.28
C GLY A 61 -9.87 -24.54 8.15
N ILE A 62 -10.15 -23.59 9.05
CA ILE A 62 -9.15 -23.03 9.97
C ILE A 62 -8.60 -24.11 10.92
N LEU A 63 -9.47 -24.97 11.45
CA LEU A 63 -9.06 -26.05 12.35
C LEU A 63 -8.09 -27.04 11.67
N LEU A 64 -8.34 -27.40 10.40
CA LEU A 64 -7.48 -28.32 9.65
C LEU A 64 -6.08 -27.74 9.39
N VAL A 65 -5.98 -26.43 9.13
CA VAL A 65 -4.69 -25.76 8.92
C VAL A 65 -3.86 -25.75 10.21
N VAL A 66 -4.49 -25.46 11.35
CA VAL A 66 -3.80 -25.43 12.66
C VAL A 66 -3.25 -26.82 13.03
N VAL A 67 -4.02 -27.88 12.82
CA VAL A 67 -3.58 -29.26 13.07
C VAL A 67 -2.43 -29.66 12.14
N GLY A 68 -2.47 -29.26 10.87
CA GLY A 68 -1.40 -29.53 9.90
C GLY A 68 -0.07 -28.86 10.28
N VAL A 69 -0.10 -27.60 10.72
CA VAL A 69 1.10 -26.86 11.14
C VAL A 69 1.71 -27.45 12.42
N LEU A 70 0.88 -27.84 13.39
CA LEU A 70 1.36 -28.52 14.61
C LEU A 70 1.99 -29.88 14.32
N ALA A 71 1.42 -30.66 13.41
CA ALA A 71 1.99 -31.94 13.00
C ALA A 71 3.34 -31.75 12.28
N ALA A 72 3.46 -30.72 11.42
CA ALA A 72 4.72 -30.42 10.74
C ALA A 72 5.83 -29.95 11.70
N LEU A 73 5.49 -29.18 12.73
CA LEU A 73 6.46 -28.70 13.72
C LEU A 73 6.97 -29.83 14.63
N LEU A 74 6.12 -30.83 14.92
CA LEU A 74 6.49 -32.00 15.72
C LEU A 74 7.29 -33.07 14.96
N LEU A 75 7.41 -32.96 13.63
CA LEU A 75 8.15 -33.91 12.78
C LEU A 75 9.57 -33.43 12.42
N ILE A 76 10.05 -32.34 12.99
CA ILE A 76 11.43 -31.86 12.79
C ILE A 76 12.36 -32.64 13.74
N PRO A 77 13.25 -33.52 13.23
CA PRO A 77 14.24 -34.18 14.08
C PRO A 77 15.21 -33.14 14.65
N SER A 78 15.44 -33.22 15.95
CA SER A 78 16.45 -32.44 16.66
C SER A 78 17.77 -33.19 16.59
N ASP A 79 18.74 -32.67 15.85
CA ASP A 79 20.12 -33.15 15.91
C ASP A 79 20.82 -32.46 17.11
N GLU A 80 21.07 -33.23 18.17
CA GLU A 80 21.89 -32.89 19.33
C GLU A 80 23.18 -33.75 19.32
N ASP A 81 24.36 -33.13 19.32
CA ASP A 81 25.66 -33.66 19.83
C ASP A 81 26.69 -32.49 19.75
N SER A 82 27.23 -31.85 20.80
CA SER A 82 27.92 -32.22 22.06
C SER A 82 29.44 -32.44 21.95
N ALA A 83 30.16 -31.64 22.78
CA ALA A 83 31.53 -31.80 23.32
C ALA A 83 32.73 -31.68 22.33
N ASP A 84 33.87 -31.06 22.66
CA ASP A 84 34.65 -31.10 23.90
C ASP A 84 35.36 -29.78 24.26
N GLN A 85 35.47 -29.54 25.58
CA GLN A 85 36.51 -28.72 26.21
C GLN A 85 37.73 -29.62 26.50
N ASP A 86 38.96 -29.10 26.43
CA ASP A 86 39.82 -29.09 27.62
C ASP A 86 41.08 -28.19 27.54
N THR A 87 41.62 -27.92 28.72
CA THR A 87 42.37 -26.73 29.17
C THR A 87 43.91 -26.86 29.17
N ALA A 88 44.57 -25.71 28.91
CA ALA A 88 45.89 -25.17 29.30
C ALA A 88 47.17 -26.02 29.50
N ALA A 89 48.30 -25.55 28.92
CA ALA A 89 49.43 -24.90 29.63
C ALA A 89 50.77 -24.96 28.83
N GLY A 90 51.58 -23.90 28.91
CA GLY A 90 53.06 -24.02 28.87
C GLY A 90 53.85 -23.42 27.70
N SER A 91 54.34 -22.19 27.91
CA SER A 91 55.71 -21.67 27.64
C SER A 91 56.39 -21.65 26.26
N GLN A 92 56.96 -20.46 26.00
CA GLN A 92 58.28 -20.13 25.41
C GLN A 92 58.47 -20.04 23.88
N SER A 93 58.71 -18.78 23.47
CA SER A 93 59.86 -18.27 22.71
C SER A 93 60.43 -19.11 21.55
N THR A 94 60.31 -18.62 20.31
CA THR A 94 61.47 -18.17 19.51
C THR A 94 61.04 -17.54 18.18
N ALA A 95 61.90 -16.67 17.66
CA ALA A 95 61.70 -15.79 16.53
C ALA A 95 61.37 -16.51 15.20
N SER A 96 60.48 -15.91 14.41
CA SER A 96 60.34 -16.23 12.98
C SER A 96 60.87 -15.08 12.14
N THR A 97 61.92 -15.40 11.40
CA THR A 97 62.61 -14.61 10.37
C THR A 97 61.65 -14.02 9.34
N PHE A 98 61.70 -12.71 9.13
CA PHE A 98 61.07 -12.06 7.98
C PHE A 98 61.97 -12.26 6.75
N THR A 99 61.50 -13.02 5.76
CA THR A 99 62.13 -13.09 4.43
C THR A 99 61.53 -11.99 3.55
N SER A 100 62.28 -10.91 3.34
CA SER A 100 61.91 -9.84 2.40
C SER A 100 62.15 -10.31 0.96
N THR A 101 61.11 -10.74 0.28
CA THR A 101 61.16 -10.93 -1.18
C THR A 101 60.90 -9.58 -1.85
N VAL A 102 61.97 -8.94 -2.33
CA VAL A 102 61.89 -7.76 -3.20
C VAL A 102 61.40 -8.21 -4.58
N THR A 103 60.12 -8.01 -4.86
CA THR A 103 59.56 -8.10 -6.20
C THR A 103 59.75 -6.75 -6.90
N GLN A 104 60.62 -6.71 -7.89
CA GLN A 104 60.87 -5.53 -8.72
C GLN A 104 59.63 -5.21 -9.56
N SER A 105 59.22 -3.94 -9.50
CA SER A 105 58.09 -3.36 -10.21
C SER A 105 58.40 -3.22 -11.71
N PRO A 106 57.58 -3.81 -12.61
CA PRO A 106 57.64 -3.47 -14.03
C PRO A 106 57.02 -2.08 -14.27
N ALA A 107 57.63 -1.33 -15.19
CA ALA A 107 57.33 0.04 -15.55
C ALA A 107 55.84 0.30 -15.89
N PRO A 108 55.30 1.51 -15.63
CA PRO A 108 53.90 1.83 -15.88
C PRO A 108 53.61 1.90 -17.38
N THR A 109 52.81 0.96 -17.87
CA THR A 109 52.10 1.10 -19.15
C THR A 109 51.12 2.27 -19.01
N PRO A 110 51.05 3.23 -19.96
CA PRO A 110 50.04 4.27 -19.91
C PRO A 110 48.65 3.63 -20.03
N THR A 111 47.90 3.61 -18.93
CA THR A 111 46.47 3.30 -18.96
C THR A 111 45.77 4.50 -19.59
N THR A 112 45.39 4.37 -20.85
CA THR A 112 44.42 5.28 -21.48
C THR A 112 43.13 5.17 -20.66
N ASN A 113 42.91 6.12 -19.75
CA ASN A 113 41.61 6.33 -19.13
C ASN A 113 40.62 6.63 -20.26
N LEU A 114 39.87 5.60 -20.67
CA LEU A 114 38.72 5.76 -21.53
C LEU A 114 37.64 6.44 -20.67
N THR A 115 37.60 7.77 -20.72
CA THR A 115 36.47 8.56 -20.22
C THR A 115 35.21 8.04 -20.92
N PRO A 116 34.23 7.47 -20.21
CA PRO A 116 32.97 7.08 -20.82
C PRO A 116 32.33 8.35 -21.39
N ALA A 117 32.08 8.36 -22.70
CA ALA A 117 31.29 9.41 -23.32
C ALA A 117 29.85 9.28 -22.81
N THR A 118 29.50 10.05 -21.77
CA THR A 118 28.11 10.21 -21.35
C THR A 118 27.39 11.05 -22.39
N THR A 119 26.73 10.39 -23.34
CA THR A 119 25.71 11.03 -24.16
C THR A 119 24.63 11.58 -23.22
N PRO A 120 24.30 12.89 -23.26
CA PRO A 120 23.26 13.43 -22.40
C PRO A 120 21.90 12.85 -22.82
N THR A 121 21.40 11.87 -22.08
CA THR A 121 19.99 11.46 -22.19
C THR A 121 19.14 12.59 -21.64
N SER A 122 18.37 13.26 -22.50
CA SER A 122 17.37 14.23 -22.08
C SER A 122 16.31 13.51 -21.23
N ARG A 123 16.36 13.72 -19.91
CA ARG A 123 15.39 13.14 -18.97
C ARG A 123 14.49 14.24 -18.42
N PRO A 124 13.18 14.00 -18.27
CA PRO A 124 12.27 14.95 -17.65
C PRO A 124 12.75 15.33 -16.25
N THR A 125 12.74 16.62 -15.93
CA THR A 125 13.08 17.12 -14.60
C THR A 125 11.81 17.28 -13.77
N PRO A 126 11.68 16.60 -12.62
CA PRO A 126 10.56 16.80 -11.73
C PRO A 126 10.51 18.21 -11.14
N THR A 127 9.30 18.70 -10.89
CA THR A 127 9.07 20.01 -10.26
C THR A 127 9.07 19.94 -8.72
N VAL A 128 9.16 18.74 -8.15
CA VAL A 128 9.19 18.53 -6.69
C VAL A 128 10.57 18.90 -6.13
N ALA A 129 10.59 19.77 -5.11
CA ALA A 129 11.83 20.26 -4.51
C ALA A 129 12.68 19.11 -3.94
N GLY A 130 13.98 19.14 -4.21
CA GLY A 130 14.91 18.11 -3.76
C GLY A 130 14.77 16.77 -4.48
N ALA A 131 14.01 16.71 -5.58
CA ALA A 131 13.93 15.56 -6.46
C ALA A 131 14.66 15.79 -7.79
N ASP A 132 15.11 14.71 -8.40
CA ASP A 132 15.58 14.64 -9.78
C ASP A 132 14.91 13.48 -10.51
N TRP A 133 15.37 13.21 -11.73
CA TRP A 133 14.79 12.20 -12.62
C TRP A 133 14.76 10.77 -12.05
N GLN A 134 15.46 10.46 -10.94
CA GLN A 134 15.41 9.15 -10.26
C GLN A 134 14.60 9.16 -8.96
N GLY A 135 14.05 10.30 -8.52
CA GLY A 135 13.35 10.43 -7.24
C GLY A 135 13.98 11.48 -6.33
N PHE A 136 13.83 11.31 -5.01
CA PHE A 136 14.32 12.29 -4.03
C PHE A 136 15.83 12.17 -3.79
N THR A 137 16.55 13.28 -3.83
CA THR A 137 17.99 13.32 -3.54
C THR A 137 18.35 12.89 -2.13
N SER A 138 17.43 13.12 -1.20
CA SER A 138 17.43 12.58 0.16
C SER A 138 16.09 11.88 0.39
N GLY A 139 16.02 10.57 0.18
CA GLY A 139 14.77 9.82 0.32
C GLY A 139 14.65 8.64 -0.63
N PRO A 140 13.40 8.23 -0.99
CA PRO A 140 13.20 7.12 -1.89
C PRO A 140 13.66 7.49 -3.31
N ARG A 141 14.39 6.56 -3.93
CA ARG A 141 14.95 6.68 -5.28
C ARG A 141 14.83 5.37 -6.03
N CYS A 142 14.69 5.46 -7.34
CA CYS A 142 14.71 4.29 -8.23
C CYS A 142 16.01 3.50 -8.08
N ASN A 143 15.90 2.18 -8.19
CA ASN A 143 16.92 1.20 -7.83
C ASN A 143 18.07 1.18 -8.82
N ALA A 144 17.77 1.08 -10.12
CA ALA A 144 18.81 1.05 -11.12
C ALA A 144 19.19 2.46 -11.57
N ALA A 145 20.44 2.62 -11.96
CA ALA A 145 20.95 3.88 -12.50
C ALA A 145 20.10 4.38 -13.67
N ASP A 146 19.52 3.49 -14.49
CA ASP A 146 18.74 3.90 -15.66
C ASP A 146 17.23 3.98 -15.45
N ASP A 147 16.73 3.57 -14.29
CA ASP A 147 15.31 3.59 -13.95
C ASP A 147 14.84 5.03 -13.70
N PRO A 148 13.98 5.62 -14.56
CA PRO A 148 13.46 6.94 -14.30
C PRO A 148 12.28 6.90 -13.33
N ALA A 149 12.17 7.93 -12.51
CA ALA A 149 10.93 8.27 -11.83
C ALA A 149 9.90 8.77 -12.86
N ILE A 150 8.70 8.22 -12.79
CA ILE A 150 7.57 8.62 -13.63
C ILE A 150 6.48 9.34 -12.84
N ALA A 151 6.52 9.25 -11.50
CA ALA A 151 5.76 10.10 -10.59
C ALA A 151 6.52 10.27 -9.28
N ILE A 152 6.37 11.45 -8.68
CA ILE A 152 7.00 11.83 -7.42
C ILE A 152 5.96 12.61 -6.60
N GLY A 153 5.76 12.17 -5.36
CA GLY A 153 4.85 12.81 -4.41
C GLY A 153 5.56 13.11 -3.10
N GLN A 154 5.28 14.28 -2.52
CA GLN A 154 5.74 14.69 -1.20
C GLN A 154 4.54 15.11 -0.36
N THR A 155 4.43 14.53 0.83
CA THR A 155 3.48 14.95 1.86
C THR A 155 4.24 15.59 3.03
N SER A 156 3.54 15.92 4.12
CA SER A 156 4.19 16.39 5.35
C SER A 156 4.98 15.29 6.07
N ARG A 157 4.66 14.01 5.83
CA ARG A 157 5.26 12.86 6.52
C ARG A 157 6.03 11.92 5.60
N SER A 158 5.55 11.76 4.38
CA SER A 158 5.97 10.70 3.47
C SER A 158 6.50 11.26 2.16
N ARG A 159 7.38 10.49 1.54
CA ARG A 159 7.88 10.70 0.18
C ARG A 159 7.58 9.46 -0.63
N VAL A 160 7.10 9.63 -1.85
CA VAL A 160 6.75 8.51 -2.74
C VAL A 160 7.32 8.72 -4.13
N VAL A 161 7.78 7.64 -4.74
CA VAL A 161 8.28 7.62 -6.12
C VAL A 161 7.70 6.40 -6.83
N ILE A 162 7.16 6.62 -8.03
CA ILE A 162 6.85 5.54 -8.97
C ILE A 162 7.98 5.49 -9.98
N CYS A 163 8.65 4.36 -10.07
CA CYS A 163 9.80 4.14 -10.92
C CYS A 163 9.46 3.23 -12.08
N GLN A 164 10.06 3.48 -13.24
CA GLN A 164 10.00 2.58 -14.38
C GLN A 164 11.26 1.74 -14.47
N VAL A 165 11.09 0.45 -14.77
CA VAL A 165 12.24 -0.45 -14.95
C VAL A 165 12.87 -0.21 -16.31
N GLY A 166 14.04 0.41 -16.31
CA GLY A 166 14.75 0.88 -17.49
C GLY A 166 13.82 1.64 -18.44
N SER A 167 13.82 1.23 -19.70
CA SER A 167 12.94 1.77 -20.75
C SER A 167 11.63 1.00 -20.94
N ALA A 168 11.33 0.01 -20.09
CA ALA A 168 10.13 -0.82 -20.23
C ALA A 168 8.87 -0.08 -19.76
N THR A 169 8.17 0.56 -20.70
CA THR A 169 6.91 1.27 -20.44
C THR A 169 5.89 0.37 -19.73
N GLY A 170 5.26 0.91 -18.68
CA GLY A 170 4.25 0.20 -17.90
C GLY A 170 4.81 -0.83 -16.90
N ARG A 171 6.12 -1.10 -16.91
CA ARG A 171 6.76 -1.92 -15.89
C ARG A 171 7.25 -1.02 -14.76
N TRP A 172 6.39 -0.86 -13.76
CA TRP A 172 6.63 0.06 -12.65
C TRP A 172 6.83 -0.65 -11.31
N TYR A 173 7.47 0.07 -10.39
CA TYR A 173 7.52 -0.25 -8.97
C TYR A 173 7.37 1.04 -8.15
N TYR A 174 6.71 0.93 -7.00
CA TYR A 174 6.50 2.00 -6.05
C TYR A 174 7.59 1.95 -4.98
N LYS A 175 8.08 3.12 -4.56
CA LYS A 175 8.91 3.29 -3.38
C LYS A 175 8.32 4.36 -2.49
N GLY A 176 8.00 3.98 -1.25
CA GLY A 176 7.54 4.89 -0.21
C GLY A 176 8.56 4.99 0.90
N LEU A 177 8.71 6.16 1.49
CA LEU A 177 9.48 6.38 2.70
C LEU A 177 8.67 7.26 3.65
N ALA A 178 8.46 6.76 4.85
CA ALA A 178 7.83 7.45 5.98
C ALA A 178 8.74 7.33 7.22
N PRO A 179 8.46 8.01 8.34
CA PRO A 179 9.27 7.92 9.55
C PRO A 179 9.43 6.49 10.09
N GLU A 180 8.40 5.67 9.92
CA GLU A 180 8.37 4.25 10.28
C GLU A 180 9.27 3.37 9.40
N GLY A 181 9.69 3.85 8.23
CA GLY A 181 10.55 3.11 7.31
C GLY A 181 10.14 3.26 5.84
N GLY A 182 10.89 2.56 4.99
CA GLY A 182 10.65 2.52 3.56
C GLY A 182 10.11 1.17 3.09
N ILE A 183 9.31 1.19 2.03
CA ILE A 183 8.81 -0.01 1.38
C ILE A 183 8.97 0.10 -0.14
N GLU A 184 9.05 -1.05 -0.79
CA GLU A 184 8.97 -1.17 -2.24
C GLU A 184 7.85 -2.14 -2.60
N VAL A 185 7.04 -1.76 -3.59
CA VAL A 185 5.88 -2.55 -4.03
C VAL A 185 5.90 -2.65 -5.55
N GLN A 186 5.84 -3.86 -6.07
CA GLN A 186 5.91 -4.11 -7.50
C GLN A 186 4.57 -3.85 -8.19
N PHE A 187 4.63 -3.56 -9.49
CA PHE A 187 3.49 -3.48 -10.40
C PHE A 187 2.37 -2.50 -9.98
N PRO A 188 2.66 -1.22 -9.66
CA PRO A 188 1.61 -0.21 -9.56
C PRO A 188 0.79 -0.13 -10.84
N THR A 189 -0.52 0.04 -10.71
CA THR A 189 -1.40 0.37 -11.84
C THR A 189 -1.56 1.89 -11.92
N ARG A 190 -1.89 2.43 -13.10
CA ARG A 190 -2.13 3.86 -13.32
C ARG A 190 -3.53 4.12 -13.86
N THR A 191 -4.16 5.18 -13.39
CA THR A 191 -5.42 5.73 -13.90
C THR A 191 -5.34 7.25 -13.88
N GLY A 192 -5.25 7.89 -15.05
CA GLY A 192 -4.87 9.30 -15.14
C GLY A 192 -3.54 9.52 -14.41
N ASP A 193 -3.43 10.58 -13.59
CA ASP A 193 -2.24 10.84 -12.79
C ASP A 193 -2.24 10.13 -11.42
N THR A 194 -3.11 9.14 -11.23
CA THR A 194 -3.16 8.35 -9.99
C THR A 194 -2.51 7.00 -10.18
N PHE A 195 -1.70 6.59 -9.22
CA PHE A 195 -1.03 5.30 -9.18
C PHE A 195 -1.50 4.49 -7.99
N GLU A 196 -1.73 3.21 -8.17
CA GLU A 196 -2.10 2.30 -7.09
C GLU A 196 -1.11 1.14 -7.00
N ALA A 197 -0.36 1.08 -5.90
CA ALA A 197 0.49 -0.05 -5.57
C ALA A 197 -0.20 -0.96 -4.55
N ARG A 198 -0.08 -2.28 -4.71
CA ARG A 198 -0.73 -3.27 -3.82
C ARG A 198 0.28 -4.17 -3.12
N ASN A 199 0.20 -4.22 -1.80
CA ASN A 199 0.96 -5.15 -0.96
C ASN A 199 -0.02 -5.98 -0.11
N GLY A 200 -0.38 -7.17 -0.59
CA GLY A 200 -1.44 -7.98 0.01
C GLY A 200 -2.79 -7.25 -0.02
N ALA A 201 -3.39 -7.06 1.16
CA ALA A 201 -4.64 -6.33 1.32
C ALA A 201 -4.47 -4.79 1.34
N VAL A 202 -3.22 -4.31 1.47
CA VAL A 202 -2.92 -2.88 1.57
C VAL A 202 -2.74 -2.27 0.18
N ARG A 203 -3.41 -1.15 -0.08
CA ARG A 203 -3.31 -0.36 -1.30
C ARG A 203 -2.74 1.01 -0.96
N TYR A 204 -1.73 1.42 -1.70
CA TYR A 204 -1.12 2.75 -1.66
C TYR A 204 -1.58 3.51 -2.91
N ILE A 205 -2.49 4.44 -2.72
CA ILE A 205 -3.09 5.24 -3.79
C ILE A 205 -2.40 6.60 -3.79
N VAL A 206 -1.55 6.83 -4.78
CA VAL A 206 -0.78 8.06 -4.97
C VAL A 206 -1.50 8.90 -6.00
N SER A 207 -2.03 10.05 -5.61
CA SER A 207 -2.71 10.99 -6.50
C SER A 207 -2.10 12.40 -6.38
N PRO A 208 -2.42 13.32 -7.30
CA PRO A 208 -2.02 14.72 -7.14
C PRO A 208 -2.56 15.39 -5.86
N ALA A 209 -3.64 14.86 -5.27
CA ALA A 209 -4.29 15.43 -4.10
C ALA A 209 -3.80 14.83 -2.78
N SER A 210 -3.55 13.53 -2.74
CA SER A 210 -3.17 12.80 -1.52
C SER A 210 -2.45 11.49 -1.78
N LEU A 211 -1.74 11.03 -0.75
CA LEU A 211 -1.36 9.62 -0.56
C LEU A 211 -2.39 8.98 0.37
N THR A 212 -3.20 8.05 -0.16
CA THR A 212 -4.19 7.31 0.63
C THR A 212 -3.74 5.86 0.78
N ILE A 213 -3.77 5.37 2.02
CA ILE A 213 -3.42 3.99 2.38
C ILE A 213 -4.71 3.30 2.82
N VAL A 214 -5.08 2.24 2.11
CA VAL A 214 -6.29 1.45 2.36
C VAL A 214 -5.88 0.04 2.75
N ASP A 215 -6.38 -0.48 3.87
CA ASP A 215 -6.19 -1.86 4.29
C ASP A 215 -7.54 -2.56 4.44
N GLY A 216 -7.72 -3.70 3.78
CA GLY A 216 -8.98 -4.46 3.85
C GLY A 216 -10.23 -3.69 3.41
N GLY A 217 -10.07 -2.58 2.68
CA GLY A 217 -11.17 -1.68 2.28
C GLY A 217 -11.39 -0.48 3.21
N SER A 218 -10.70 -0.38 4.34
CA SER A 218 -10.73 0.77 5.24
C SER A 218 -9.54 1.70 4.99
N VAL A 219 -9.79 3.01 4.96
CA VAL A 219 -8.71 4.01 4.90
C VAL A 219 -8.02 4.02 6.27
N ILE A 220 -6.74 3.67 6.30
CA ILE A 220 -5.91 3.65 7.51
C ILE A 220 -4.90 4.81 7.55
N GLY A 221 -4.73 5.50 6.42
CA GLY A 221 -3.92 6.70 6.32
C GLY A 221 -4.35 7.55 5.14
N GLU A 222 -4.40 8.85 5.33
CA GLU A 222 -4.61 9.82 4.26
C GLU A 222 -3.73 11.04 4.51
N GLU A 223 -2.81 11.30 3.59
CA GLU A 223 -1.84 12.37 3.70
C GLU A 223 -2.00 13.33 2.52
N PRO A 224 -2.30 14.63 2.77
CA PRO A 224 -2.38 15.62 1.71
C PRO A 224 -1.06 15.74 0.94
N MET A 225 -1.17 15.82 -0.39
CA MET A 225 -0.02 15.99 -1.27
C MET A 225 0.40 17.46 -1.27
N LEU A 226 1.61 17.73 -0.76
CA LEU A 226 2.19 19.09 -0.72
C LEU A 226 2.87 19.45 -2.04
N ALA A 227 3.42 18.45 -2.72
CA ALA A 227 3.98 18.59 -4.05
C ALA A 227 3.80 17.29 -4.82
N TYR A 228 3.47 17.42 -6.11
CA TYR A 228 3.27 16.30 -7.00
C TYR A 228 3.85 16.60 -8.38
N TRP A 229 4.42 15.58 -8.99
CA TRP A 229 4.84 15.58 -10.38
C TRP A 229 4.64 14.19 -10.96
N SER A 230 4.16 14.09 -12.20
CA SER A 230 4.12 12.86 -12.96
C SER A 230 4.34 13.12 -14.44
N LEU A 231 4.79 12.10 -15.15
CA LEU A 231 4.73 12.11 -16.60
C LEU A 231 3.26 12.08 -17.05
N PRO A 232 2.93 12.77 -18.16
CA PRO A 232 1.65 12.56 -18.82
C PRO A 232 1.51 11.09 -19.23
N GLY A 233 0.29 10.61 -19.39
CA GLY A 233 0.12 9.30 -20.02
C GLY A 233 -1.30 9.12 -20.50
#